data_AF-A0A948S0X8-F1
#
_entry.id   AF-A0A948S0X8-F1
#
_cell.length_a   1.000
_cell.length_b   1.000
_cell.length_c   1.000
_cell.angle_alpha   90.00
_cell.angle_beta   90.00
_cell.angle_gamma   90.00
#
_symmetry.space_group_name_H-M   'P 1'
#
loop_
_entity.id
_entity.type
_entity.pdbx_description
1 polymer ?
#
loop_
_entity_poly.entity_id
_entity_poly.type
_entity_poly.pdbx_seq_one_letter_code
_entity_poly.pdbx_strand_id
1 'polypeptide(L)' 'TERAYDNPKFVEDMVRDVATALNNEPRIDKFVVESENFESIHNHSAYALIEKDKRI' A
#
# COMPACT_ATOMS: atom_id res chain seq x y z
N THR A 1 3.08 -5.92 19.32
CA THR A 1 1.74 -5.64 19.86
C THR A 1 1.55 -4.14 20.03
N GLU A 2 2.40 -3.44 20.78
CA GLU A 2 2.29 -1.97 20.97
C GLU A 2 2.52 -1.18 19.67
N ARG A 3 3.64 -1.41 18.96
CA ARG A 3 3.96 -0.67 17.72
C ARG A 3 2.88 -0.73 16.64
N ALA A 4 2.27 -1.90 16.42
CA ALA A 4 1.21 -2.06 15.42
C ALA A 4 -0.12 -1.45 15.90
N TYR A 5 -0.39 -1.50 17.20
CA TYR A 5 -1.54 -0.84 17.82
C TYR A 5 -1.43 0.69 17.72
N ASP A 6 -0.23 1.24 17.94
CA ASP A 6 0.04 2.68 17.88
C ASP A 6 0.14 3.23 16.45
N ASN A 7 0.31 2.35 15.45
CA ASN A 7 0.45 2.72 14.04
C ASN A 7 -0.51 1.92 13.15
N PRO A 8 -1.84 2.00 13.38
CA PRO A 8 -2.79 1.31 12.53
C PRO A 8 -2.79 1.96 11.14
N LYS A 9 -2.90 1.13 10.10
CA LYS A 9 -3.04 1.58 8.71
C LYS A 9 -4.13 0.78 8.03
N PHE A 10 -5.00 1.47 7.30
CA PHE A 10 -5.89 0.81 6.37
C PHE A 10 -5.13 0.28 5.15
N VAL A 11 -5.77 -0.59 4.38
CA VAL A 11 -5.19 -1.16 3.16
C VAL A 11 -4.80 -0.06 2.16
N GLU A 12 -5.57 1.04 2.11
CA GLU A 12 -5.28 2.21 1.28
C GLU A 12 -4.08 3.03 1.77
N ASP A 13 -3.88 3.12 3.09
CA ASP A 13 -2.75 3.85 3.66
C ASP A 13 -1.44 3.14 3.32
N MET A 14 -1.44 1.81 3.43
CA MET A 14 -0.29 0.97 3.07
C MET A 14 0.17 1.22 1.63
N VAL A 15 -0.76 1.17 0.67
CA VAL A 15 -0.40 1.39 -0.74
C VAL A 15 0.03 2.84 -1.00
N ARG A 16 -0.54 3.85 -0.31
CA ARG A 16 -0.15 5.26 -0.45
C ARG A 16 1.25 5.55 0.07
N ASP A 17 1.62 4.99 1.22
CA ASP A 17 2.96 5.19 1.79
C ASP A 17 4.04 4.59 0.90
N VAL A 18 3.83 3.36 0.45
CA VAL A 18 4.76 2.68 -0.46
C VAL A 18 4.82 3.42 -1.79
N ALA A 19 3.68 3.79 -2.38
CA ALA A 19 3.67 4.57 -3.62
C ALA A 19 4.39 5.93 -3.49
N THR A 20 4.30 6.59 -2.33
CA THR A 20 5.04 7.83 -2.05
C THR A 20 6.55 7.59 -2.07
N ALA A 21 7.01 6.51 -1.44
CA ALA A 21 8.43 6.13 -1.49
C ALA A 21 8.90 5.81 -2.92
N LEU A 22 8.11 5.05 -3.69
CA LEU A 22 8.45 4.67 -5.06
C LEU A 22 8.43 5.86 -6.03
N ASN A 23 7.56 6.85 -5.79
CA ASN A 23 7.57 8.11 -6.55
C ASN A 23 8.90 8.86 -6.40
N ASN A 24 9.49 8.83 -5.21
CA ASN A 24 10.74 9.52 -4.90
C ASN A 24 12.00 8.71 -5.29
N GLU A 25 11.86 7.46 -5.74
CA GLU A 25 12.97 6.65 -6.21
C GLU A 25 13.22 6.91 -7.70
N PRO A 26 14.32 7.58 -8.10
CA PRO A 26 14.57 7.95 -9.50
C PRO A 26 14.86 6.74 -10.40
N ARG A 27 15.25 5.59 -9.86
CA ARG A 27 15.56 4.38 -10.66
C ARG A 27 14.32 3.59 -11.09
N ILE A 28 13.15 3.93 -10.55
CA ILE A 28 11.89 3.25 -10.86
C ILE A 28 11.10 4.09 -11.85
N ASP A 29 10.86 3.53 -13.04
CA ASP A 29 10.09 4.19 -14.10
C ASP A 29 8.58 3.91 -13.98
N LYS A 30 8.21 2.68 -13.61
CA LYS A 30 6.83 2.23 -13.46
C LYS A 30 6.71 1.28 -12.27
N PHE A 31 5.60 1.33 -11.55
CA PHE A 31 5.31 0.42 -10.46
C PHE A 31 3.82 0.10 -10.34
N VAL A 32 3.54 -1.03 -9.69
CA VAL A 32 2.25 -1.43 -9.15
C VAL A 32 2.46 -1.78 -7.68
N VAL A 33 1.63 -1.25 -6.79
CA VAL A 33 1.61 -1.58 -5.37
C VAL A 33 0.25 -2.13 -5.04
N GLU A 34 0.22 -3.32 -4.45
CA GLU A 34 -0.98 -4.01 -4.02
C GLU A 34 -0.88 -4.32 -2.52
N SER A 35 -1.99 -4.14 -1.81
CA SER A 35 -2.14 -4.60 -0.44
C SER A 35 -3.43 -5.39 -0.33
N GLU A 36 -3.34 -6.59 0.24
CA GLU A 36 -4.46 -7.47 0.54
C GLU A 36 -4.43 -7.79 2.04
N ASN A 37 -5.52 -7.44 2.73
CA ASN A 37 -5.70 -7.70 4.15
C ASN A 37 -6.74 -8.81 4.32
N PHE A 38 -6.33 -9.95 4.87
CA PHE A 38 -7.26 -10.99 5.31
C PHE A 38 -7.95 -10.52 6.60
N GLU A 39 -9.20 -10.09 6.47
CA GLU A 39 -9.94 -9.46 7.56
C GLU A 39 -10.19 -10.44 8.71
N SER A 40 -9.77 -10.07 9.92
CA SER A 40 -9.94 -10.94 11.10
C SER A 40 -11.40 -11.10 11.58
N ILE A 41 -12.29 -10.21 11.14
CA ILE A 41 -13.72 -10.17 11.52
C ILE A 41 -14.68 -10.32 10.33
N HIS A 42 -14.16 -10.57 9.12
CA HIS A 42 -14.96 -10.78 7.91
C HIS A 42 -14.40 -11.96 7.11
N ASN A 43 -15.24 -12.67 6.33
CA ASN A 43 -14.79 -13.78 5.48
C ASN A 43 -14.50 -13.33 4.03
N HIS A 44 -13.82 -12.19 3.88
CA HIS A 44 -13.33 -11.66 2.63
C HIS A 44 -12.10 -10.79 2.88
N SER A 45 -11.30 -10.53 1.84
CA SER A 45 -10.16 -9.63 1.92
C SER A 45 -10.55 -8.17 1.68
N ALA A 46 -9.89 -7.25 2.36
CA ALA A 46 -9.83 -5.85 1.94
C ALA A 46 -8.64 -5.67 0.97
N TYR A 47 -8.83 -4.92 -0.11
CA TYR A 47 -7.84 -4.81 -1.18
C TYR A 47 -7.71 -3.37 -1.69
N ALA A 48 -6.47 -2.94 -1.93
CA ALA A 48 -6.16 -1.68 -2.61
C ALA A 48 -4.97 -1.84 -3.56
N LEU A 49 -4.99 -1.06 -4.65
CA LEU A 49 -3.94 -1.03 -5.67
C LEU A 49 -3.64 0.40 -6.10
N ILE A 50 -2.36 0.72 -6.31
CA ILE A 50 -1.89 1.89 -7.05
C ILE A 50 -0.96 1.42 -8.17
N GLU A 51 -1.31 1.78 -9.41
CA GLU A 51 -0.42 1.65 -10.57
C GLU A 51 0.00 3.03 -11.04
N LYS A 52 1.29 3.19 -11.37
CA LYS A 52 1.81 4.42 -11.94
C LYS A 52 2.98 4.17 -12.88
N ASP A 53 2.91 4.74 -14.08
CA ASP A 53 4.06 4.98 -14.96
C ASP A 53 4.47 6.45 -14.80
N LYS A 54 5.71 6.72 -14.40
CA LYS A 54 6.22 8.09 -14.16
C LYS A 54 6.63 8.82 -15.44
N ARG A 55 6.58 8.14 -16.58
CA ARG A 55 6.98 8.68 -17.89
C ARG A 55 5.80 9.31 -18.66
N ILE A 56 4.58 9.15 -18.16
CA ILE A 56 3.33 9.65 -18.75
C ILE A 56 2.82 10.85 -17.94
#